data_AF-A0A7C1WIN9-F1
#
_entry.id   AF-A0A7C1WIN9-F1
#
_cell.length_a   1.000
_cell.length_b   1.000
_cell.length_c   1.000
_cell.angle_alpha   90.00
_cell.angle_beta   90.00
_cell.angle_gamma   90.00
#
_symmetry.space_group_name_H-M   'P 1'
#
loop_
_entity.id
_entity.type
_entity.pdbx_description
1 polymer ?
#
loop_
_entity_poly.entity_id
_entity_poly.type
_entity_poly.pdbx_seq_one_letter_code
_entity_poly.pdbx_strand_id
1 'polypeptide(L)'
;MPKTFQVLFFDPEQPVPCYHLIGEVKAETAESAINEHLDELTAAVRRQLDLGPDFPDSRIRSALYLADFENLIPVPVVIPVPGS
;
A
#
# COMPACT_ATOMS: atom_id res chain seq x y z
N MET A 1 -3.81 -3.98 21.44
CA MET A 1 -3.73 -5.21 20.63
C MET A 1 -3.24 -4.80 19.25
N PRO A 2 -2.17 -5.42 18.73
CA PRO A 2 -1.64 -5.08 17.42
C PRO A 2 -2.65 -5.45 16.33
N LYS A 3 -2.77 -4.60 15.33
CA LYS A 3 -3.61 -4.77 14.14
C LYS A 3 -2.74 -4.96 12.91
N THR A 4 -3.33 -5.49 11.84
CA THR A 4 -2.66 -5.62 10.55
C THR A 4 -3.05 -4.45 9.66
N PHE A 5 -2.05 -3.73 9.15
CA PHE A 5 -2.23 -2.68 8.16
C PHE A 5 -1.71 -3.14 6.81
N GLN A 6 -2.49 -2.90 5.77
CA GLN A 6 -2.01 -2.99 4.39
C GLN A 6 -1.28 -1.70 4.04
N VAL A 7 -0.11 -1.84 3.44
CA VAL A 7 0.71 -0.72 2.96
C VAL A 7 0.48 -0.57 1.47
N LEU A 8 -0.02 0.58 1.08
CA LEU A 8 -0.28 0.94 -0.31
C LEU A 8 0.70 2.01 -0.76
N PHE A 9 1.20 1.92 -1.99
CA PHE A 9 1.95 2.97 -2.65
C PHE A 9 1.11 3.58 -3.76
N PHE A 10 0.92 4.91 -3.73
CA PHE A 10 0.24 5.62 -4.79
C PHE A 10 1.21 5.96 -5.94
N ASP A 11 0.95 5.43 -7.13
CA ASP A 11 1.69 5.73 -8.35
C ASP A 11 0.87 6.67 -9.26
N PRO A 12 1.16 8.00 -9.25
CA PRO A 12 0.50 8.96 -10.14
C PRO A 12 1.10 9.00 -11.55
N GLU A 13 2.22 8.33 -11.81
CA GLU A 13 2.93 8.40 -13.10
C GLU A 13 2.36 7.39 -14.13
N GLN A 14 1.54 6.44 -13.68
CA GLN A 14 0.81 5.56 -14.58
C GLN A 14 -0.24 6.32 -15.41
N PRO A 15 -0.54 5.86 -16.64
CA PRO A 15 -1.62 6.42 -17.46
C PRO A 15 -2.97 6.49 -16.74
N VAL A 16 -3.21 5.56 -15.81
CA VAL A 16 -4.30 5.59 -14.84
C VAL A 16 -3.69 5.53 -13.45
N PRO A 17 -3.77 6.61 -12.65
CA PRO A 17 -3.23 6.63 -11.30
C PRO A 17 -3.78 5.47 -10.47
N CYS A 18 -2.89 4.76 -9.77
CA CYS A 18 -3.26 3.53 -9.08
C CYS A 18 -2.53 3.38 -7.74
N TYR A 19 -3.02 2.44 -6.94
CA TYR A 19 -2.37 2.02 -5.71
C TYR A 19 -1.80 0.62 -5.88
N HIS A 20 -0.53 0.45 -5.54
CA HIS A 20 0.13 -0.83 -5.47
C HIS A 20 0.13 -1.33 -4.02
N LEU A 21 -0.30 -2.58 -3.80
CA LEU A 21 -0.10 -3.23 -2.52
C LEU A 21 1.37 -3.61 -2.37
N ILE A 22 2.03 -3.04 -1.37
CA ILE A 22 3.46 -3.23 -1.10
C ILE A 22 3.68 -4.35 -0.08
N GLY A 23 2.79 -4.47 0.89
CA GLY A 23 2.88 -5.50 1.92
C GLY A 23 1.92 -5.26 3.07
N GLU A 24 2.13 -6.03 4.13
CA GLU A 24 1.34 -5.97 5.35
C GLU A 24 2.29 -5.81 6.56
N VAL A 25 1.90 -4.95 7.50
CA VAL A 25 2.66 -4.71 8.73
C VAL A 25 1.74 -4.85 9.93
N LYS A 26 2.28 -5.33 11.06
CA LYS A 26 1.53 -5.46 12.32
C LYS A 26 2.03 -4.42 13.31
N ALA A 27 1.14 -3.57 13.80
CA ALA A 27 1.50 -2.57 14.80
C ALA A 27 0.29 -2.19 15.66
N GLU A 28 0.52 -1.50 16.78
CA GLU A 28 -0.57 -1.04 17.64
C GLU A 28 -1.31 0.18 17.06
N THR A 29 -0.58 1.05 16.35
CA THR A 29 -1.12 2.22 15.67
C THR A 29 -0.53 2.35 14.27
N ALA A 30 -1.21 3.11 13.39
CA ALA A 30 -0.69 3.43 12.07
C ALA A 30 0.65 4.19 12.12
N GLU A 31 0.83 5.05 13.12
CA GLU A 31 2.08 5.79 13.31
C GLU A 31 3.24 4.86 13.68
N SER A 32 3.03 3.90 14.59
CA SER A 32 4.03 2.87 14.91
C SER A 32 4.36 2.00 13.70
N ALA A 33 3.35 1.62 12.90
CA ALA A 33 3.55 0.84 11.69
C ALA A 33 4.47 1.54 10.68
N ILE A 34 4.31 2.86 10.49
CA ILE A 34 5.21 3.64 9.64
C ILE A 34 6.59 3.72 10.28
N ASN A 35 6.70 4.20 11.51
CA ASN A 35 8.00 4.52 12.12
C ASN A 35 8.90 3.29 12.28
N GLU A 36 8.32 2.11 12.56
CA GLU A 36 9.08 0.87 12.77
C GLU A 36 9.48 0.19 11.46
N HIS A 37 8.73 0.39 10.37
CA HIS A 37 8.94 -0.33 9.10
C HIS A 37 9.27 0.56 7.90
N LEU A 38 9.42 1.88 8.08
CA LEU A 38 9.50 2.83 6.96
C LEU A 38 10.60 2.49 5.95
N ASP A 39 11.79 2.15 6.43
CA ASP A 39 12.93 1.85 5.55
C ASP A 39 12.73 0.53 4.79
N GLU A 40 12.16 -0.49 5.44
CA GLU A 40 11.83 -1.76 4.80
C GLU A 40 10.75 -1.58 3.74
N LEU A 41 9.72 -0.78 4.03
CA LEU A 41 8.64 -0.46 3.10
C LEU A 41 9.14 0.36 1.91
N THR A 42 10.00 1.35 2.14
CA THR A 42 10.66 2.10 1.06
C THR A 42 11.48 1.18 0.15
N ALA A 43 12.26 0.28 0.73
CA ALA A 43 13.04 -0.71 -0.03
C ALA A 43 12.13 -1.70 -0.79
N ALA A 44 10.98 -2.08 -0.21
CA ALA A 44 10.00 -2.93 -0.87
C ALA A 44 9.39 -2.25 -2.10
N VAL A 45 8.94 -0.99 -1.98
CA VAL A 45 8.44 -0.20 -3.13
C VAL A 45 9.47 -0.16 -4.25
N ARG A 46 10.72 0.22 -3.91
CA ARG A 46 11.80 0.34 -4.89
C ARG A 46 12.01 -0.94 -5.66
N ARG A 47 12.05 -2.08 -4.97
CA ARG A 47 12.26 -3.40 -5.57
C ARG A 47 11.06 -3.87 -6.37
N GLN A 48 9.83 -3.63 -5.88
CA GLN A 48 8.61 -4.13 -6.52
C GLN A 48 8.28 -3.36 -7.81
N LEU A 49 8.61 -2.07 -7.86
CA LEU A 49 8.37 -1.20 -9.01
C LEU A 49 9.63 -0.94 -9.85
N ASP A 50 10.73 -1.64 -9.54
CA ASP A 50 12.03 -1.49 -10.23
C ASP A 50 12.51 -0.03 -10.33
N LEU A 51 12.35 0.74 -9.24
CA LEU A 51 12.66 2.16 -9.23
C LEU A 51 14.17 2.40 -9.19
N GLY A 52 14.68 3.10 -10.20
CA GLY A 52 16.08 3.51 -10.29
C GLY A 52 16.51 4.46 -9.16
N PRO A 53 17.83 4.62 -8.95
CA PRO A 53 18.39 5.43 -7.85
C PRO A 53 17.99 6.91 -7.92
N ASP A 54 17.61 7.41 -9.10
CA ASP A 54 17.16 8.78 -9.31
C ASP A 54 15.77 9.06 -8.70
N PHE A 55 14.99 8.02 -8.39
CA PHE A 55 13.72 8.17 -7.68
C PHE A 55 13.99 8.34 -6.18
N PRO A 56 13.71 9.50 -5.57
CA PRO A 56 14.13 9.78 -4.21
C PRO A 56 13.23 9.07 -3.17
N ASP A 57 13.85 8.55 -2.11
CA ASP A 57 13.14 7.85 -1.03
C ASP A 57 12.11 8.75 -0.33
N SER A 58 12.35 10.07 -0.26
CA SER A 58 11.37 11.02 0.29
C SER A 58 10.06 11.02 -0.51
N ARG A 59 10.14 10.86 -1.84
CA ARG A 59 8.96 10.75 -2.70
C ARG A 59 8.23 9.44 -2.47
N ILE A 60 8.98 8.33 -2.34
CA ILE A 60 8.41 7.03 -1.97
C ILE A 60 7.62 7.16 -0.66
N ARG A 61 8.27 7.67 0.39
CA ARG A 61 7.67 7.81 1.74
C ARG A 61 6.42 8.70 1.73
N SER A 62 6.42 9.78 0.95
CA SER A 62 5.26 10.69 0.84
C SER A 62 4.06 10.08 0.12
N ALA A 63 4.25 8.99 -0.62
CA ALA A 63 3.22 8.30 -1.38
C ALA A 63 2.79 6.97 -0.74
N LEU A 64 3.25 6.68 0.48
CA LEU A 64 2.83 5.52 1.26
C LEU A 64 1.55 5.83 2.05
N TYR A 65 0.62 4.89 2.00
CA TYR A 65 -0.65 4.93 2.72
C TYR A 65 -0.82 3.63 3.52
N LEU A 66 -1.41 3.74 4.70
CA LEU A 66 -1.83 2.60 5.51
C LEU A 66 -3.34 2.46 5.47
N ALA A 67 -3.81 1.26 5.17
CA ALA A 67 -5.19 0.86 5.30
C ALA A 67 -5.33 -0.17 6.43
N ASP A 68 -6.23 0.08 7.38
CA ASP A 68 -6.55 -0.89 8.43
C ASP A 68 -7.34 -2.05 7.81
N PHE A 69 -6.72 -3.23 7.74
CA PHE A 69 -7.28 -4.39 7.05
C PHE A 69 -8.61 -4.82 7.67
N GLU A 70 -8.77 -4.71 8.99
CA GLU A 70 -9.97 -5.13 9.71
C GLU A 70 -11.17 -4.22 9.41
N ASN A 71 -10.92 -3.01 8.92
CA ASN A 71 -11.94 -2.02 8.58
C ASN A 71 -12.20 -1.89 7.07
N LEU A 72 -11.55 -2.72 6.24
CA LEU A 72 -11.85 -2.80 4.81
C LEU A 72 -13.14 -3.60 4.58
N ILE A 73 -14.10 -2.98 3.92
CA ILE A 73 -15.35 -3.64 3.53
C ILE A 73 -15.16 -4.22 2.13
N PRO A 74 -15.21 -5.56 1.95
CA PRO A 74 -15.13 -6.15 0.62
C PRO A 74 -16.34 -5.74 -0.20
N VAL A 75 -16.12 -5.26 -1.42
CA VAL A 75 -17.22 -5.03 -2.37
C VAL A 75 -17.71 -6.40 -2.83
N PRO A 76 -18.99 -6.76 -2.62
CA PRO A 76 -19.52 -8.01 -3.12
C PRO A 76 -19.44 -8.00 -4.65
N VAL A 77 -18.75 -8.98 -5.22
CA VAL A 77 -18.72 -9.17 -6.67
C VAL A 77 -20.11 -9.62 -7.11
N VAL A 78 -20.91 -8.69 -7.63
CA VAL A 78 -22.11 -9.04 -8.37
C VAL A 78 -21.63 -9.55 -9.71
N ILE A 79 -21.50 -10.87 -9.85
CA ILE A 79 -21.26 -11.50 -11.16
C ILE A 79 -22.60 -11.42 -11.90
N PRO A 80 -22.73 -10.59 -12.95
CA PRO A 80 -23.95 -10.61 -13.76
C PRO A 80 -24.07 -12.01 -14.38
N VAL A 81 -25.13 -12.72 -14.04
CA VAL A 81 -25.49 -13.96 -14.74
C VAL A 81 -25.94 -13.54 -16.14
N PRO A 82 -25.27 -13.96 -17.22
CA PRO A 82 -25.72 -13.64 -18.57
C PRO A 82 -27.08 -14.31 -18.79
N GLY A 83 -28.13 -13.51 -18.99
CA GLY A 83 -29.44 -14.00 -19.44
C GLY A 83 -30.64 -13.86 -18.48
N SER A 84 -30.58 -13.03 -17.44
CA SER A 84 -31.75 -12.67 -16.63
C SER A 84 -32.52 -11.47 -17.19
#